data_AF-A0A2E8T1N7-F1
#
_entry.id   AF-A0A2E8T1N7-F1
#
_cell.length_a   1.000
_cell.length_b   1.000
_cell.length_c   1.000
_cell.angle_alpha   90.00
_cell.angle_beta   90.00
_cell.angle_gamma   90.00
#
_symmetry.space_group_name_H-M   'P 1'
#
loop_
_entity.id
_entity.type
_entity.pdbx_description
1 polymer ?
#
loop_
_entity_poly.entity_id
_entity_poly.type
_entity_poly.pdbx_seq_one_letter_code
_entity_poly.pdbx_strand_id
1 'polypeptide(L)'
;EKELWKRYDWEFHLALIRACNSKNMLELHAVLFWKYLRYQMLVLTYRGDEAAREHKDIFDAALARDSEAAARRLEEHITNGLVHTLDAM
;
A
#
# COMPACT_ATOMS: atom_id res chain seq x y z
N GLU A 1 -9.66 -6.09 -15.17
CA GLU A 1 -9.61 -4.86 -14.34
C GLU A 1 -9.13 -5.13 -12.91
N LYS A 2 -9.86 -5.89 -12.09
CA LYS A 2 -9.45 -6.19 -10.69
C LYS A 2 -8.05 -6.79 -10.55
N GLU A 3 -7.69 -7.77 -11.38
CA GLU A 3 -6.35 -8.38 -11.35
C GLU A 3 -5.22 -7.41 -11.76
N LEU A 4 -5.51 -6.47 -12.68
CA LEU A 4 -4.54 -5.43 -13.04
C LEU A 4 -4.35 -4.45 -11.90
N TRP A 5 -5.44 -4.04 -11.23
CA TRP A 5 -5.36 -3.20 -10.04
C TRP A 5 -4.54 -3.87 -8.94
N LYS A 6 -4.83 -5.12 -8.59
CA LYS A 6 -4.07 -5.90 -7.59
C LYS A 6 -2.57 -5.96 -7.92
N ARG A 7 -2.26 -6.16 -9.21
CA ARG A 7 -0.88 -6.23 -9.68
C ARG A 7 -0.17 -4.88 -9.52
N TYR A 8 -0.79 -3.79 -9.96
CA TYR A 8 -0.17 -2.46 -9.88
C TYR A 8 -0.06 -1.95 -8.44
N ASP A 9 -1.04 -2.25 -7.60
CA ASP A 9 -0.99 -1.97 -6.16
C ASP A 9 0.23 -2.67 -5.54
N TRP A 10 0.38 -3.99 -5.79
CA TRP A 10 1.54 -4.74 -5.35
C TRP A 10 2.87 -4.18 -5.88
N GLU A 11 2.97 -3.94 -7.19
CA GLU A 11 4.21 -3.46 -7.81
C GLU A 11 4.63 -2.08 -7.27
N PHE A 12 3.67 -1.21 -6.97
CA PHE A 12 3.91 0.08 -6.33
C PHE A 12 4.52 -0.08 -4.93
N HIS A 13 3.84 -0.82 -4.04
CA HIS A 13 4.31 -1.03 -2.66
C HIS A 13 5.66 -1.75 -2.62
N LEU A 14 5.87 -2.75 -3.49
CA LEU A 14 7.17 -3.43 -3.61
C LEU A 14 8.27 -2.46 -4.09
N ALA A 15 7.98 -1.57 -5.04
CA ALA A 15 8.96 -0.63 -5.58
C ALA A 15 9.49 0.34 -4.51
N LEU A 16 8.67 0.73 -3.54
CA LEU A 16 9.06 1.61 -2.44
C LEU A 16 10.08 0.97 -1.50
N ILE A 17 10.01 -0.35 -1.29
CA ILE A 17 10.85 -1.05 -0.30
C ILE A 17 11.98 -1.88 -0.91
N ARG A 18 11.93 -2.24 -2.21
CA ARG A 18 12.88 -3.18 -2.83
C ARG A 18 14.36 -2.80 -2.73
N ALA A 19 14.68 -1.53 -2.50
CA ALA A 19 16.04 -1.03 -2.33
C ALA A 19 16.61 -1.19 -0.91
N CYS A 20 15.87 -1.77 0.05
CA CYS A 20 16.31 -1.96 1.43
C CYS A 20 17.44 -2.98 1.62
N ASN A 21 17.82 -3.70 0.55
CA ASN A 21 18.89 -4.71 0.53
C ASN A 21 18.75 -5.83 1.59
N SER A 22 17.52 -6.14 2.01
CA SER A 22 17.23 -7.19 2.98
C SER A 22 16.21 -8.17 2.43
N LYS A 23 16.67 -9.38 2.09
CA LYS A 23 15.82 -10.45 1.57
C LYS A 23 14.68 -10.80 2.55
N ASN A 24 15.00 -10.92 3.84
CA ASN A 24 14.02 -11.26 4.87
C ASN A 24 12.92 -10.20 4.98
N MET A 25 13.27 -8.91 4.85
CA MET A 25 12.27 -7.83 4.88
C MET A 25 11.35 -7.86 3.66
N LEU A 26 11.89 -8.16 2.48
CA LEU A 26 11.09 -8.28 1.26
C LEU A 26 10.13 -9.48 1.31
N GLU A 27 10.59 -10.61 1.86
CA GLU A 27 9.75 -11.79 2.07
C GLU A 27 8.63 -11.52 3.09
N LEU A 28 8.95 -10.87 4.20
CA LEU A 28 7.97 -10.48 5.21
C LEU A 28 6.93 -9.50 4.63
N HIS A 29 7.36 -8.48 3.90
CA HIS A 29 6.49 -7.53 3.20
C HIS A 29 5.51 -8.25 2.26
N ALA A 30 6.00 -9.20 1.44
CA ALA A 30 5.15 -9.97 0.54
C ALA A 30 4.07 -10.74 1.30
N VAL A 31 4.43 -11.45 2.37
CA VAL A 31 3.47 -12.22 3.18
C VAL A 31 2.40 -11.33 3.79
N LEU A 32 2.79 -10.18 4.35
CA LEU A 32 1.86 -9.23 4.97
C LEU A 32 0.92 -8.61 3.94
N PHE A 33 1.46 -8.14 2.82
CA PHE A 33 0.69 -7.53 1.74
C PHE A 33 -0.37 -8.49 1.16
N TRP A 34 0.01 -9.74 0.88
CA TRP A 34 -0.95 -10.73 0.35
C TRP A 34 -2.06 -11.07 1.33
N LYS A 35 -1.76 -11.11 2.64
CA LYS A 35 -2.79 -11.29 3.68
C LYS A 35 -3.73 -10.09 3.71
N TYR A 36 -3.20 -8.87 3.72
CA TYR A 36 -3.96 -7.63 3.68
C TYR A 36 -4.90 -7.59 2.46
N LEU A 37 -4.35 -7.77 1.26
CA LEU A 37 -5.11 -7.69 0.01
C LEU A 37 -6.20 -8.77 -0.08
N ARG A 38 -5.95 -9.98 0.47
CA ARG A 38 -6.97 -11.04 0.54
C ARG A 38 -8.19 -10.58 1.34
N TYR A 39 -8.00 -9.94 2.48
CA TYR A 39 -9.11 -9.46 3.31
C TYR A 39 -9.79 -8.25 2.68
N GLN A 40 -9.02 -7.31 2.15
CA GLN A 40 -9.57 -6.15 1.43
C GLN A 40 -10.46 -6.58 0.24
N MET A 41 -10.07 -7.62 -0.50
CA MET A 41 -10.87 -8.15 -1.60
C MET A 41 -12.14 -8.89 -1.16
N LEU A 42 -12.17 -9.43 0.06
CA LEU A 42 -13.35 -10.11 0.62
C LEU A 42 -14.42 -9.10 1.07
N VAL A 43 -14.01 -8.00 1.69
CA VAL A 43 -14.89 -6.91 2.15
C VAL A 43 -15.17 -5.90 1.02
N LEU A 44 -14.44 -6.01 -0.09
CA LEU A 44 -14.64 -5.35 -1.38
C LEU A 44 -14.95 -3.85 -1.29
N THR A 45 -14.15 -3.16 -0.48
CA THR A 45 -14.18 -1.72 -0.38
C THR A 45 -13.23 -1.08 -1.40
N TYR A 46 -13.79 -0.32 -2.33
CA TYR A 46 -13.02 0.46 -3.29
C TYR A 46 -12.95 1.92 -2.82
N ARG A 47 -11.75 2.35 -2.39
CA ARG A 47 -11.49 3.71 -1.91
C ARG A 47 -11.28 4.76 -3.02
N GLY A 48 -11.19 4.31 -4.28
CA GLY A 48 -11.16 5.20 -5.45
C GLY A 48 -10.09 6.29 -5.40
N ASP A 49 -10.51 7.52 -5.73
CA ASP A 49 -9.64 8.68 -5.87
C ASP A 49 -8.89 9.04 -4.57
N GLU A 50 -9.43 8.69 -3.40
CA GLU A 50 -8.76 8.94 -2.13
C GLU A 50 -7.48 8.10 -2.01
N ALA A 51 -7.58 6.79 -2.23
CA ALA A 51 -6.41 5.92 -2.23
C ALA A 51 -5.40 6.30 -3.34
N ALA A 52 -5.88 6.74 -4.50
CA ALA A 52 -5.01 7.21 -5.57
C ALA A 52 -4.22 8.48 -5.17
N ARG A 53 -4.85 9.42 -4.44
CA ARG A 53 -4.16 10.59 -3.88
C ARG A 53 -3.13 10.20 -2.83
N GLU A 54 -3.48 9.27 -1.94
CA GLU A 54 -2.53 8.75 -0.94
C GLU A 54 -1.31 8.08 -1.59
N HIS A 55 -1.50 7.27 -2.63
CA HIS A 55 -0.40 6.71 -3.41
C HIS A 55 0.46 7.80 -4.07
N LYS A 56 -0.17 8.85 -4.61
CA LYS A 56 0.54 9.98 -5.23
C LYS A 56 1.41 10.73 -4.21
N ASP A 57 0.90 10.95 -3.00
CA ASP A 57 1.64 11.59 -1.92
C ASP A 57 2.85 10.77 -1.48
N ILE A 58 2.70 9.45 -1.34
CA ILE A 58 3.81 8.54 -1.03
C ILE A 58 4.84 8.56 -2.16
N PHE A 59 4.38 8.50 -3.41
CA PHE A 59 5.21 8.56 -4.60
C PHE A 59 6.05 9.84 -4.66
N ASP A 60 5.44 11.00 -4.41
CA ASP A 60 6.13 12.29 -4.46
C ASP A 60 7.17 12.42 -3.34
N ALA A 61 6.85 11.97 -2.12
CA ALA A 61 7.80 11.91 -1.01
C ALA A 61 9.00 10.98 -1.33
N ALA A 62 8.74 9.81 -1.92
CA ALA A 62 9.78 8.88 -2.32
C ALA A 62 10.70 9.46 -3.41
N LEU A 63 10.16 10.15 -4.41
CA LEU A 63 10.95 10.83 -5.45
C LEU A 63 11.78 11.99 -4.88
N ALA A 64 11.24 12.72 -3.91
CA ALA A 64 11.95 13.79 -3.21
C ALA A 64 13.05 13.26 -2.26
N ARG A 65 13.17 11.94 -2.09
CA ARG A 65 14.05 11.27 -1.10
C ARG A 65 13.75 11.66 0.35
N ASP A 66 12.52 12.08 0.63
CA ASP A 66 12.04 12.33 1.99
C ASP A 66 11.46 11.04 2.58
N SER A 67 12.36 10.25 3.18
CA SER A 67 11.98 8.96 3.77
C SER A 67 11.03 9.10 4.96
N GLU A 68 11.12 10.21 5.70
CA GLU A 68 10.28 10.44 6.86
C GLU A 68 8.84 10.74 6.43
N ALA A 69 8.67 11.63 5.44
CA ALA A 69 7.36 11.88 4.85
C ALA A 69 6.79 10.64 4.16
N ALA A 70 7.60 9.90 3.40
CA ALA A 70 7.13 8.68 2.73
C ALA A 70 6.64 7.63 3.74
N ALA A 71 7.36 7.44 4.86
CA ALA A 71 6.94 6.52 5.91
C ALA A 71 5.63 6.96 6.59
N ARG A 72 5.51 8.24 6.97
CA ARG A 72 4.28 8.78 7.57
C ARG A 72 3.07 8.63 6.66
N ARG A 73 3.20 9.00 5.37
CA ARG A 73 2.10 8.87 4.39
C ARG A 73 1.71 7.42 4.12
N LEU A 74 2.68 6.50 4.14
CA LEU A 74 2.39 5.07 4.02
C LEU A 74 1.62 4.53 5.24
N GLU A 75 1.99 4.95 6.45
CA GLU A 75 1.28 4.57 7.68
C GLU A 75 -0.17 5.10 7.67
N GLU A 76 -0.36 6.36 7.30
CA GLU A 76 -1.68 6.98 7.12
C GLU A 76 -2.52 6.19 6.10
N HIS A 77 -1.97 5.87 4.93
CA HIS A 77 -2.64 5.10 3.88
C HIS A 77 -3.13 3.73 4.38
N ILE A 78 -2.27 2.98 5.08
CA ILE A 78 -2.62 1.67 5.65
C ILE A 78 -3.72 1.81 6.70
N THR A 79 -3.61 2.81 7.57
CA THR A 79 -4.58 3.06 8.65
C THR A 79 -5.94 3.46 8.08
N ASN A 80 -5.97 4.34 7.08
CA ASN A 80 -7.20 4.73 6.41
C ASN A 80 -7.84 3.55 5.67
N GLY A 81 -7.03 2.68 5.06
CA GLY A 81 -7.50 1.42 4.48
C GLY A 81 -8.17 0.50 5.50
N LEU A 82 -7.59 0.39 6.70
CA LEU A 82 -8.16 -0.37 7.81
C LEU A 82 -9.48 0.24 8.30
N VAL A 83 -9.51 1.54 8.61
CA VAL A 83 -10.72 2.24 9.09
C VAL A 83 -11.86 2.06 8.10
N HIS A 84 -11.60 2.31 6.82
CA HIS A 84 -12.60 2.16 5.77
C HIS A 84 -13.11 0.72 5.63
N THR A 85 -12.23 -0.28 5.82
CA THR A 85 -12.63 -1.69 5.80
C THR A 85 -13.52 -2.03 7.00
N LEU A 86 -13.19 -1.53 8.20
CA LEU A 86 -13.97 -1.75 9.40
C LEU A 86 -15.36 -1.09 9.32
N ASP A 87 -15.46 0.11 8.75
CA ASP A 87 -16.74 0.81 8.57
C ASP A 87 -17.68 0.10 7.58
N ALA A 88 -17.14 -0.75 6.72
CA ALA A 88 -17.90 -1.53 5.74
C ALA A 88 -18.30 -2.94 6.22
N MET A 89 -17.86 -3.36 7.41
CA MET A 89 -18.24 -4.62 8.06
C MET A 89 -19.47 -4.46 8.93
#